data_AF-A0A2X1P4Q7-F1
#
_entry.id   AF-A0A2X1P4Q7-F1
#
_cell.length_a   1.000
_cell.length_b   1.000
_cell.length_c   1.000
_cell.angle_alpha   90.00
_cell.angle_beta   90.00
_cell.angle_gamma   90.00
#
_symmetry.space_group_name_H-M   'P 1'
#
loop_
_entity.id
_entity.type
_entity.pdbx_description
1 polymer ?
#
loop_
_entity_poly.entity_id
_entity_poly.type
_entity_poly.pdbx_seq_one_letter_code
_entity_poly.pdbx_strand_id
1 'polypeptide(L)'
;MFREYIIAFARLVDVDLTGDPIVLGNNGAKLIFLGTNSNTAQSHNGDLYVDEIFWIPNFQVLRKVASGMASQSHLRSTYFSTPSTLAHDAYPFWSGELFNRGRASAAERVEIDVRHNALAGGLLCADGQWRQIVTIEDALKGGCTLFDIEQLKRENSADDFKTCSCVNLLTTRRRCSRSRSCNAAWSTRWKNGKNYAPFAANPFGSRPVWIGYDPSHRGDSAGCVVLAPPVVAGGKFRILERHQWKGMDFATQAESIRKLTEKYNVEYIGIDATGLGVGVFQLVRSFYPAARDIRYTRK
;
A
#
# COMPACT_ATOMS: atom_id res chain seq x y z
N MET A 1 16.66 -9.12 -11.31
CA MET A 1 17.13 -8.01 -10.47
C MET A 1 18.09 -8.49 -9.37
N PHE A 2 17.65 -8.94 -8.18
CA PHE A 2 18.61 -9.30 -7.09
C PHE A 2 19.64 -10.39 -7.48
N ARG A 3 19.21 -11.43 -8.21
CA ARG A 3 20.11 -12.46 -8.77
C ARG A 3 21.18 -11.87 -9.69
N GLU A 4 20.81 -10.90 -10.52
CA GLU A 4 21.73 -10.27 -11.48
C GLU A 4 22.79 -9.44 -10.76
N TYR A 5 22.42 -8.72 -9.69
CA TYR A 5 23.38 -7.97 -8.88
C TYR A 5 24.40 -8.88 -8.19
N ILE A 6 23.97 -10.02 -7.64
CA ILE A 6 24.89 -10.99 -7.03
C ILE A 6 25.86 -11.56 -8.07
N ILE A 7 25.37 -11.93 -9.25
CA ILE A 7 26.22 -12.42 -10.34
C ILE A 7 27.20 -11.33 -10.79
N ALA A 8 26.74 -10.09 -10.96
CA ALA A 8 27.59 -8.97 -11.35
C ALA A 8 28.67 -8.66 -10.30
N PHE A 9 28.31 -8.70 -9.02
CA PHE A 9 29.24 -8.49 -7.92
C PHE A 9 30.31 -9.59 -7.86
N ALA A 10 29.93 -10.86 -8.05
CA ALA A 10 30.88 -11.97 -8.09
C ALA A 10 31.89 -11.84 -9.25
N ARG A 11 31.46 -11.28 -10.40
CA ARG A 11 32.35 -11.03 -11.54
C ARG A 11 33.40 -9.95 -11.27
N LEU A 12 33.22 -9.06 -10.29
CA LEU A 12 34.26 -8.10 -9.89
C LEU A 12 35.48 -8.78 -9.27
N VAL A 13 35.34 -10.03 -8.84
CA VAL A 13 36.41 -10.89 -8.31
C VAL A 13 36.63 -12.12 -9.18
N ASP A 14 36.31 -12.01 -10.48
CA ASP A 14 36.50 -13.05 -11.51
C ASP A 14 35.78 -14.38 -11.22
N VAL A 15 34.67 -14.35 -10.48
CA VAL A 15 33.82 -15.52 -10.22
C VAL A 15 32.55 -15.46 -11.08
N ASP A 16 32.35 -16.48 -11.92
CA ASP A 16 31.10 -16.62 -12.70
C ASP A 16 30.13 -17.58 -12.01
N LEU A 17 29.00 -17.03 -11.56
CA LEU A 17 27.96 -17.76 -10.85
C LEU A 17 26.90 -18.26 -11.82
N THR A 18 26.69 -19.57 -11.88
CA THR A 18 25.73 -20.22 -12.78
C THR A 18 24.84 -21.22 -12.05
N GLY A 19 23.73 -21.62 -12.67
CA GLY A 19 22.78 -22.60 -12.14
C GLY A 19 21.53 -22.02 -11.47
N ASP A 20 20.59 -22.91 -11.15
CA ASP A 20 19.36 -22.65 -10.38
C ASP A 20 18.95 -23.91 -9.59
N PRO A 21 19.33 -24.03 -8.30
CA PRO A 21 20.04 -23.05 -7.49
C PRO A 21 21.51 -22.87 -7.91
N ILE A 22 22.11 -21.73 -7.57
CA ILE A 22 23.55 -21.49 -7.78
C ILE A 22 24.32 -22.22 -6.68
N VAL A 23 25.25 -23.10 -7.05
CA VAL A 23 26.12 -23.81 -6.09
C VAL A 23 27.48 -23.13 -6.03
N LEU A 24 27.92 -22.77 -4.82
CA LEU A 24 29.17 -22.05 -4.61
C LEU A 24 30.32 -23.03 -4.39
N GLY A 25 31.25 -23.09 -5.36
CA GLY A 25 32.47 -23.88 -5.26
C GLY A 25 32.24 -25.34 -4.86
N ASN A 26 33.18 -25.89 -4.09
CA ASN A 26 33.20 -27.32 -3.76
C ASN A 26 32.58 -27.66 -2.39
N ASN A 27 32.16 -26.66 -1.60
CA ASN A 27 31.63 -26.88 -0.24
C ASN A 27 30.12 -27.16 -0.22
N GLY A 28 29.45 -27.09 -1.38
CA GLY A 28 28.03 -27.41 -1.52
C GLY A 28 27.07 -26.32 -1.02
N ALA A 29 27.56 -25.13 -0.67
CA ALA A 29 26.70 -24.00 -0.33
C ALA A 29 25.85 -23.58 -1.54
N LYS A 30 24.60 -23.20 -1.30
CA LYS A 30 23.62 -22.90 -2.36
C LYS A 30 23.02 -21.52 -2.18
N LEU A 31 22.92 -20.76 -3.27
CA LEU A 31 22.06 -19.59 -3.36
C LEU A 31 20.75 -20.01 -4.03
N ILE A 32 19.66 -19.92 -3.28
CA ILE A 32 18.32 -20.27 -3.73
C ILE A 32 17.51 -18.99 -3.84
N PHE A 33 17.00 -18.69 -5.03
CA PHE A 33 16.20 -17.50 -5.28
C PHE A 33 14.72 -17.85 -5.22
N LEU A 34 14.00 -17.22 -4.30
CA LEU A 34 12.58 -17.46 -4.09
C LEU A 34 11.78 -16.21 -4.43
N GLY A 35 10.60 -16.41 -5.02
CA GLY A 35 9.62 -15.34 -5.18
C GLY A 35 8.99 -14.93 -3.84
N THR A 36 8.31 -13.79 -3.84
CA THR A 36 7.63 -13.23 -2.65
C THR A 36 6.28 -13.90 -2.35
N ASN A 37 6.00 -15.05 -2.96
CA ASN A 37 4.80 -15.83 -2.69
C ASN A 37 4.97 -16.65 -1.39
N SER A 38 4.17 -16.32 -0.38
CA SER A 38 4.21 -16.99 0.93
C SER A 38 3.91 -18.49 0.87
N ASN A 39 3.19 -18.97 -0.15
CA ASN A 39 2.85 -20.38 -0.28
C ASN A 39 4.05 -21.24 -0.69
N THR A 40 5.08 -20.64 -1.29
CA THR A 40 6.25 -21.37 -1.81
C THR A 40 7.52 -21.09 -1.00
N ALA A 41 7.51 -20.08 -0.13
CA ALA A 41 8.67 -19.59 0.62
C ALA A 41 8.84 -20.22 2.01
N GLN A 42 8.78 -21.56 2.13
CA GLN A 42 8.80 -22.25 3.45
C GLN A 42 9.74 -23.46 3.55
N SER A 43 10.22 -24.01 2.43
CA SER A 43 10.79 -25.36 2.44
C SER A 43 12.30 -25.46 2.66
N HIS A 44 13.03 -24.35 2.56
CA HIS A 44 14.51 -24.39 2.63
C HIS A 44 15.02 -24.04 4.03
N ASN A 45 16.23 -24.49 4.35
CA ASN A 45 16.94 -24.12 5.57
C ASN A 45 18.25 -23.41 5.18
N GLY A 46 18.54 -22.28 5.82
CA GLY A 46 19.73 -21.48 5.56
C GLY A 46 19.57 -20.02 6.00
N ASP A 47 20.59 -19.21 5.72
CA ASP A 47 20.50 -17.76 5.92
C ASP A 47 19.42 -17.17 5.01
N LEU A 48 18.61 -16.28 5.57
CA LEU A 48 17.50 -15.65 4.88
C LEU A 48 17.85 -14.20 4.53
N TYR A 49 17.80 -13.87 3.25
CA TYR A 49 17.94 -12.49 2.76
C TYR A 49 16.63 -12.07 2.12
N VAL A 50 16.05 -10.97 2.59
CA VAL A 50 14.79 -10.42 2.06
C VAL A 50 15.02 -8.99 1.62
N ASP A 51 15.02 -8.81 0.31
CA ASP A 51 15.11 -7.52 -0.36
C ASP A 51 13.74 -6.82 -0.41
N GLU A 52 13.77 -5.50 -0.48
CA GLU A 52 12.65 -4.61 -0.67
C GLU A 52 11.42 -4.86 0.23
N ILE A 53 11.66 -5.08 1.53
CA ILE A 53 10.58 -5.33 2.51
C ILE A 53 9.51 -4.24 2.57
N PHE A 54 9.81 -2.98 2.24
CA PHE A 54 8.84 -1.88 2.20
C PHE A 54 8.02 -1.81 0.89
N TRP A 55 8.25 -2.72 -0.03
CA TRP A 55 7.55 -2.87 -1.31
C TRP A 55 6.87 -4.23 -1.46
N ILE A 56 7.07 -5.16 -0.52
CA ILE A 56 6.42 -6.46 -0.52
C ILE A 56 4.99 -6.35 0.02
N PRO A 57 3.95 -6.68 -0.77
CA PRO A 57 2.59 -6.71 -0.27
C PRO A 57 2.41 -7.84 0.75
N ASN A 58 1.71 -7.56 1.85
CA ASN A 58 1.50 -8.50 2.95
C ASN A 58 2.81 -9.07 3.51
N PHE A 59 3.87 -8.27 3.62
CA PHE A 59 5.17 -8.69 4.11
C PHE A 59 5.11 -9.40 5.46
N GLN A 60 4.19 -9.04 6.37
CA GLN A 60 4.04 -9.75 7.65
C GLN A 60 3.68 -11.24 7.47
N VAL A 61 2.89 -11.58 6.44
CA VAL A 61 2.55 -12.97 6.11
C VAL A 61 3.79 -13.68 5.57
N LEU A 62 4.48 -13.07 4.59
CA LEU A 62 5.70 -13.63 4.01
C LEU A 62 6.79 -13.83 5.08
N ARG A 63 7.03 -12.82 5.92
CA ARG A 63 8.02 -12.88 7.00
C ARG A 63 7.72 -14.04 7.95
N LYS A 64 6.46 -14.20 8.36
CA LYS A 64 6.07 -15.26 9.31
C LYS A 64 6.39 -16.65 8.75
N VAL A 65 6.17 -16.86 7.46
CA VAL A 65 6.41 -18.15 6.83
C VAL A 65 7.90 -18.37 6.52
N ALA A 66 8.57 -17.34 6.01
CA ALA A 66 10.00 -17.41 5.66
C ALA A 66 10.91 -17.45 6.90
N SER A 67 10.49 -16.89 8.04
CA SER A 67 11.31 -16.90 9.26
C SER A 67 11.61 -18.31 9.78
N GLY A 68 10.82 -19.31 9.40
CA GLY A 68 11.12 -20.71 9.74
C GLY A 68 12.42 -21.23 9.10
N MET A 69 12.81 -20.66 7.95
CA MET A 69 13.98 -21.10 7.18
C MET A 69 15.29 -20.86 7.93
N ALA A 70 15.37 -19.77 8.70
CA ALA A 70 16.54 -19.33 9.45
C ALA A 70 16.34 -19.44 10.98
N SER A 71 15.62 -20.47 11.43
CA SER A 71 15.25 -20.64 12.85
C SER A 71 16.37 -21.21 13.74
N GLN A 72 17.45 -21.75 13.15
CA GLN A 72 18.58 -22.30 13.89
C GLN A 72 19.52 -21.18 14.35
N SER A 73 20.15 -21.34 15.53
CA SER A 73 20.94 -20.28 16.18
C SER A 73 22.15 -19.77 15.39
N HIS A 74 22.70 -20.59 14.49
CA HIS A 74 23.83 -20.23 13.65
C HIS A 74 23.40 -19.54 12.34
N LEU A 75 22.10 -19.49 12.04
CA LEU A 75 21.54 -18.88 10.84
C LEU A 75 21.08 -17.45 11.14
N ARG A 76 21.08 -16.60 10.12
CA ARG A 76 20.74 -15.19 10.21
C ARG A 76 19.63 -14.83 9.24
N SER A 77 18.79 -13.87 9.63
CA SER A 77 17.81 -13.23 8.75
C SER A 77 18.19 -11.77 8.54
N THR A 78 18.41 -11.38 7.30
CA THR A 78 18.82 -10.04 6.90
C THR A 78 17.73 -9.43 6.03
N TYR A 79 17.24 -8.26 6.43
CA TYR A 79 16.20 -7.52 5.74
C TYR A 79 16.76 -6.16 5.34
N PHE A 80 16.58 -5.78 4.08
CA PHE A 80 17.04 -4.49 3.55
C PHE A 80 16.02 -3.97 2.53
N SER A 81 15.89 -2.65 2.44
CA SER A 81 14.91 -2.01 1.57
C SER A 81 15.10 -0.50 1.56
N THR A 82 14.54 0.14 0.54
CA THR A 82 14.27 1.58 0.56
C THR A 82 12.94 1.85 1.29
N PRO A 83 12.88 2.75 2.29
CA PRO A 83 11.65 3.04 3.01
C PRO A 83 10.60 3.64 2.08
N SER A 84 9.34 3.20 2.22
CA SER A 84 8.21 3.74 1.45
C SER A 84 7.36 4.69 2.29
N THR A 85 6.51 4.13 3.16
CA THR A 85 5.58 4.90 4.00
C THR A 85 5.48 4.31 5.40
N LEU A 86 5.15 5.15 6.39
CA LEU A 86 4.83 4.69 7.75
C LEU A 86 3.61 3.74 7.80
N ALA A 87 2.76 3.78 6.77
CA ALA A 87 1.59 2.93 6.66
C ALA A 87 1.89 1.52 6.13
N HIS A 88 3.11 1.26 5.65
CA HIS A 88 3.50 -0.06 5.16
C HIS A 88 3.54 -1.09 6.30
N ASP A 89 3.16 -2.35 6.04
CA ASP A 89 3.08 -3.37 7.09
C ASP A 89 4.45 -3.81 7.64
N ALA A 90 5.53 -3.47 6.93
CA ALA A 90 6.91 -3.65 7.36
C ALA A 90 7.34 -2.61 8.40
N TYR A 91 6.68 -1.45 8.46
CA TYR A 91 7.07 -0.38 9.39
C TYR A 91 7.00 -0.80 10.87
N PRO A 92 5.94 -1.50 11.34
CA PRO A 92 5.93 -2.04 12.70
C PRO A 92 7.07 -3.03 12.99
N PHE A 93 7.54 -3.78 11.99
CA PHE A 93 8.69 -4.67 12.16
C PHE A 93 10.00 -3.88 12.29
N TRP A 94 10.18 -2.88 11.42
CA TRP A 94 11.34 -1.98 11.45
C TRP A 94 11.43 -1.18 12.76
N SER A 95 10.33 -0.55 13.18
CA SER A 95 10.28 0.36 14.35
C SER A 95 10.28 -0.34 15.71
N GLY A 96 10.14 -1.66 15.77
CA GLY A 96 10.00 -2.40 17.02
C GLY A 96 8.57 -2.42 17.59
N GLU A 97 7.60 -1.74 16.97
CA GLU A 97 6.19 -1.83 17.38
C GLU A 97 5.65 -3.27 17.32
N LEU A 98 6.13 -4.08 16.37
CA LEU A 98 5.78 -5.49 16.27
C LEU A 98 6.32 -6.29 17.46
N PHE A 99 7.53 -5.97 17.93
CA PHE A 99 8.07 -6.56 19.16
C PHE A 99 7.18 -6.17 20.34
N ASN A 100 6.80 -4.90 20.48
CA ASN A 100 5.96 -4.46 21.60
C ASN A 100 4.54 -5.07 21.61
N ARG A 101 4.08 -5.64 20.50
CA ARG A 101 2.74 -6.22 20.40
C ARG A 101 2.57 -7.42 21.36
N GLY A 102 1.57 -7.34 22.22
CA GLY A 102 1.23 -8.40 23.18
C GLY A 102 1.95 -8.31 24.52
N ARG A 103 2.85 -7.33 24.71
CA ARG A 103 3.53 -7.07 25.99
C ARG A 103 2.71 -6.12 26.87
N ALA A 104 2.52 -6.53 28.12
CA ALA A 104 1.55 -5.92 29.03
C ALA A 104 2.12 -4.72 29.77
N SER A 105 3.40 -4.78 30.15
CA SER A 105 4.05 -3.72 30.93
C SER A 105 4.92 -2.82 30.05
N ALA A 106 5.12 -1.59 30.49
CA ALA A 106 6.08 -0.67 29.85
C ALA A 106 7.53 -1.18 29.96
N ALA A 107 7.85 -1.93 31.02
CA ALA A 107 9.17 -2.52 31.25
C ALA A 107 9.54 -3.63 30.26
N GLU A 108 8.55 -4.30 29.67
CA GLU A 108 8.75 -5.32 28.62
C GLU A 108 8.88 -4.71 27.21
N ARG A 109 8.45 -3.46 27.05
CA ARG A 109 8.44 -2.75 25.77
C ARG A 109 9.77 -2.05 25.54
N VAL A 110 10.09 -1.87 24.27
CA VAL A 110 11.29 -1.16 23.84
C VAL A 110 10.91 0.07 23.03
N GLU A 111 11.65 1.14 23.21
CA GLU A 111 11.60 2.31 22.34
C GLU A 111 12.89 2.33 21.53
N ILE A 112 12.76 2.35 20.20
CA ILE A 112 13.89 2.32 19.27
C ILE A 112 13.90 3.64 18.53
N ASP A 113 14.97 4.41 18.68
CA ASP A 113 15.18 5.60 17.84
C ASP A 113 15.54 5.15 16.43
N VAL A 114 14.58 5.31 15.51
CA VAL A 114 14.72 4.97 14.08
C VAL A 114 15.20 6.13 13.23
N ARG A 115 15.72 7.21 13.83
CA ARG A 115 16.32 8.32 13.10
C ARG A 115 17.69 7.93 12.56
N HIS A 116 18.04 8.51 11.41
CA HIS A 116 19.34 8.30 10.77
C HIS A 116 20.51 8.55 11.73
N ASN A 117 20.52 9.65 12.48
CA ASN A 117 21.59 9.95 13.45
C ASN A 117 21.84 8.84 14.48
N ALA A 118 20.81 8.09 14.88
CA ALA A 118 20.93 6.99 15.83
C ALA A 118 21.42 5.69 15.17
N LEU A 119 21.12 5.49 13.89
CA LEU A 119 21.32 4.23 13.18
C LEU A 119 22.36 4.27 12.04
N ALA A 120 22.97 5.42 11.74
CA ALA A 120 23.95 5.56 10.66
C ALA A 120 25.16 4.62 10.81
N GLY A 121 25.66 4.49 12.04
CA GLY A 121 26.77 3.60 12.38
C GLY A 121 26.39 2.13 12.57
N GLY A 122 25.10 1.80 12.46
CA GLY A 122 24.58 0.49 12.83
C GLY A 122 24.48 0.29 14.35
N LEU A 123 23.37 -0.29 14.82
CA LEU A 123 23.11 -0.46 16.25
C LEU A 123 22.38 -1.78 16.50
N LEU A 124 22.84 -2.54 17.50
CA LEU A 124 22.07 -3.64 18.08
C LEU A 124 21.02 -3.05 19.02
N CYS A 125 19.75 -3.05 18.60
CA CYS A 125 18.67 -2.45 19.37
C CYS A 125 18.15 -3.40 20.46
N ALA A 126 17.36 -2.84 21.38
CA ALA A 126 16.84 -3.55 22.56
C ALA A 126 15.87 -4.70 22.24
N ASP A 127 15.33 -4.79 21.02
CA ASP A 127 14.55 -5.95 20.54
C ASP A 127 15.41 -7.09 19.98
N GLY A 128 16.75 -6.97 20.07
CA GLY A 128 17.71 -7.97 19.60
C GLY A 128 18.01 -7.92 18.10
N GLN A 129 17.47 -6.93 17.37
CA GLN A 129 17.76 -6.75 15.96
C GLN A 129 18.82 -5.68 15.74
N TRP A 130 19.81 -5.99 14.90
CA TRP A 130 20.78 -5.00 14.43
C TRP A 130 20.18 -4.21 13.26
N ARG A 131 20.27 -2.88 13.32
CA ARG A 131 19.70 -1.96 12.32
C ARG A 131 20.73 -0.96 11.86
N GLN A 132 20.67 -0.61 10.58
CA GLN A 132 21.46 0.47 10.00
C GLN A 132 20.63 1.26 8.99
N ILE A 133 20.84 2.57 8.94
CA ILE A 133 20.33 3.44 7.89
C ILE A 133 21.53 3.97 7.11
N VAL A 134 21.51 3.82 5.79
CA VAL A 134 22.55 4.35 4.89
C VAL A 134 21.90 5.30 3.90
N THR A 135 22.31 6.57 3.92
CA THR A 135 21.87 7.59 2.95
C THR A 135 22.84 7.65 1.77
N ILE A 136 22.45 8.32 0.69
CA ILE A 136 23.35 8.58 -0.44
C ILE A 136 24.58 9.39 -0.01
N GLU A 137 24.42 10.30 0.94
CA GLU A 137 25.50 11.12 1.48
C GLU A 137 26.48 10.28 2.30
N ASP A 138 26.00 9.28 3.04
CA ASP A 138 26.86 8.33 3.74
C ASP A 138 27.63 7.46 2.75
N ALA A 139 26.98 7.01 1.68
CA ALA A 139 27.64 6.23 0.63
C ALA A 139 28.77 7.02 -0.05
N LEU A 140 28.55 8.32 -0.33
CA LEU A 140 29.58 9.20 -0.89
C LEU A 140 30.72 9.46 0.09
N LYS A 141 30.42 9.70 1.36
CA LYS A 141 31.45 9.77 2.42
C LYS A 141 32.25 8.48 2.54
N GLY A 142 31.61 7.33 2.28
CA GLY A 142 32.24 6.01 2.21
C GLY A 142 33.05 5.75 0.93
N GLY A 143 33.10 6.71 0.00
CA GLY A 143 33.90 6.61 -1.22
C GLY A 143 33.14 6.11 -2.46
N CYS A 144 31.81 6.00 -2.42
CA CYS A 144 31.03 5.66 -3.61
C CYS A 144 31.02 6.83 -4.61
N THR A 145 31.65 6.66 -5.77
CA THR A 145 31.79 7.69 -6.82
C THR A 145 30.78 7.56 -7.95
N LEU A 146 29.77 6.70 -7.81
CA LEU A 146 28.81 6.37 -8.87
C LEU A 146 27.69 7.40 -9.05
N PHE A 147 27.52 8.34 -8.12
CA PHE A 147 26.37 9.25 -8.07
C PHE A 147 26.79 10.71 -8.28
N ASP A 148 26.04 11.44 -9.11
CA ASP A 148 26.05 12.91 -9.16
C ASP A 148 24.89 13.45 -8.31
N ILE A 149 25.18 13.85 -7.06
CA ILE A 149 24.18 14.42 -6.15
C ILE A 149 23.53 15.69 -6.73
N GLU A 150 24.32 16.54 -7.37
CA GLU A 150 23.82 17.85 -7.82
C GLU A 150 22.90 17.68 -9.03
N GLN A 151 23.14 16.67 -9.87
CA GLN A 151 22.15 16.23 -10.84
C GLN A 151 20.88 15.67 -10.18
N LEU A 152 21.02 14.77 -9.21
CA LEU A 152 19.86 14.16 -8.53
C LEU A 152 18.98 15.19 -7.81
N LYS A 153 19.58 16.22 -7.20
CA LYS A 153 18.85 17.35 -6.57
C LYS A 153 18.11 18.24 -7.58
N ARG A 154 18.60 18.31 -8.83
CA ARG A 154 17.94 19.08 -9.90
C ARG A 154 16.76 18.32 -10.52
N GLU A 155 16.86 17.00 -10.61
CA GLU A 155 15.84 16.13 -11.18
C GLU A 155 14.66 15.89 -10.23
N ASN A 156 14.92 15.91 -8.92
CA ASN A 156 13.93 15.60 -7.90
C ASN A 156 13.47 16.85 -7.16
N SER A 157 12.21 16.86 -6.71
CA SER A 157 11.78 17.87 -5.75
C SER A 157 12.54 17.70 -4.43
N ALA A 158 12.63 18.76 -3.62
CA ALA A 158 13.31 18.70 -2.33
C ALA A 158 12.70 17.64 -1.38
N ASP A 159 11.39 17.40 -1.47
CA ASP A 159 10.68 16.38 -0.68
C ASP A 159 10.97 14.96 -1.21
N ASP A 160 11.02 14.78 -2.54
CA ASP A 160 11.32 13.49 -3.17
C ASP A 160 12.77 13.09 -2.92
N PHE A 161 13.72 14.03 -3.04
CA PHE A 161 15.13 13.78 -2.76
C PHE A 161 15.35 13.35 -1.30
N LYS A 162 14.68 14.01 -0.34
CA LYS A 162 14.75 13.61 1.08
C LYS A 162 14.18 12.23 1.35
N THR A 163 13.15 11.84 0.62
CA THR A 163 12.50 10.54 0.79
C THR A 163 13.36 9.43 0.19
N CYS A 164 13.71 9.58 -1.10
CA CYS A 164 14.40 8.56 -1.88
C CYS A 164 15.89 8.45 -1.54
N SER A 165 16.57 9.57 -1.27
CA SER A 165 18.04 9.60 -1.13
C SER A 165 18.53 9.79 0.31
N CYS A 166 17.71 10.39 1.18
CA CYS A 166 18.03 10.58 2.60
C CYS A 166 17.24 9.65 3.53
N VAL A 167 16.52 8.66 2.98
CA VAL A 167 15.87 7.58 3.73
C VAL A 167 14.86 8.11 4.76
N ASN A 168 14.17 9.20 4.43
CA ASN A 168 13.07 9.69 5.26
C ASN A 168 11.78 8.94 4.91
N LEU A 169 11.21 8.26 5.89
CA LEU A 169 9.88 7.69 5.75
C LEU A 169 8.86 8.81 5.57
N LEU A 170 8.08 8.71 4.50
CA LEU A 170 6.95 9.60 4.30
C LEU A 170 5.95 9.40 5.44
N THR A 171 5.80 10.42 6.30
CA THR A 171 4.55 10.60 7.04
C THR A 171 3.49 10.79 5.98
N THR A 172 2.56 9.85 5.88
CA THR A 172 1.44 9.96 4.93
C THR A 172 0.78 11.31 5.15
N ARG A 173 1.03 12.28 4.26
CA ARG A 173 0.50 13.64 4.32
C ARG A 173 -1.03 13.52 4.26
N ARG A 174 -1.70 13.41 5.41
CA ARG A 174 -3.14 13.12 5.65
C ARG A 174 -3.94 12.69 4.41
N ARG A 175 -3.49 11.64 3.70
CA ARG A 175 -4.36 10.91 2.78
C ARG A 175 -5.24 10.10 3.71
N CYS A 176 -6.54 10.40 3.73
CA CYS A 176 -7.55 9.72 4.56
C CYS A 176 -7.12 8.28 4.78
N SER A 177 -6.73 7.98 6.02
CA SER A 177 -6.02 6.78 6.38
C SER A 177 -6.70 5.59 5.72
N ARG A 178 -5.96 4.86 4.88
CA ARG A 178 -6.32 3.50 4.45
C ARG A 178 -6.12 2.60 5.68
N SER A 179 -6.91 2.85 6.71
CA SER A 179 -6.87 2.13 7.96
C SER A 179 -7.26 0.68 7.67
N ARG A 180 -6.73 -0.24 8.45
CA ARG A 180 -7.12 -1.66 8.43
C ARG A 180 -8.65 -1.83 8.57
N SER A 181 -9.32 -0.85 9.19
CA SER A 181 -10.78 -0.69 9.29
C SER A 181 -11.45 -0.52 7.92
N CYS A 182 -10.86 0.26 7.00
CA CYS A 182 -11.33 0.39 5.62
C CYS A 182 -11.17 -0.94 4.87
N ASN A 183 -10.03 -1.64 4.99
CA ASN A 183 -9.83 -2.93 4.31
C ASN A 183 -10.73 -4.06 4.89
N ALA A 184 -10.99 -4.09 6.20
CA ALA A 184 -11.92 -5.04 6.81
C ALA A 184 -13.38 -4.79 6.40
N ALA A 185 -13.75 -3.52 6.16
CA ALA A 185 -15.06 -3.16 5.62
C ALA A 185 -15.25 -3.57 4.16
N TRP A 186 -14.16 -3.72 3.39
CA TRP A 186 -14.21 -4.14 1.98
C TRP A 186 -14.44 -5.66 1.78
N SER A 187 -14.22 -6.48 2.81
CA SER A 187 -14.15 -7.95 2.69
C SER A 187 -15.39 -8.71 3.20
N THR A 188 -16.49 -8.05 3.52
CA THR A 188 -17.75 -8.79 3.75
C THR A 188 -18.47 -9.00 2.43
N ARG A 189 -18.01 -9.99 1.65
CA ARG A 189 -18.85 -10.66 0.63
C ARG A 189 -20.15 -11.02 1.34
N TRP A 190 -21.30 -10.58 0.81
CA TRP A 190 -22.60 -10.90 1.38
C TRP A 190 -22.70 -12.42 1.56
N LYS A 191 -22.58 -12.89 2.80
CA LYS A 191 -22.96 -14.26 3.12
C LYS A 191 -24.48 -14.27 2.99
N ASN A 192 -24.96 -15.01 1.99
CA ASN A 192 -26.35 -15.31 1.66
C ASN A 192 -26.93 -14.40 0.55
N GLY A 193 -27.04 -14.97 -0.65
CA GLY A 193 -27.66 -14.39 -1.85
C GLY A 193 -29.19 -14.23 -1.77
N LYS A 194 -29.73 -13.76 -0.64
CA LYS A 194 -31.17 -13.49 -0.49
C LYS A 194 -31.56 -12.04 -0.79
N ASN A 195 -30.60 -11.11 -0.91
CA ASN A 195 -30.88 -9.67 -0.85
C ASN A 195 -30.18 -8.80 -1.90
N TYR A 196 -29.31 -9.35 -2.75
CA TYR A 196 -28.67 -8.61 -3.84
C TYR A 196 -28.36 -9.56 -5.00
N ALA A 197 -28.92 -9.28 -6.19
CA ALA A 197 -28.80 -10.08 -7.39
C ALA A 197 -28.17 -9.24 -8.53
N PRO A 198 -26.84 -9.22 -8.69
CA PRO A 198 -26.13 -8.23 -9.51
C PRO A 198 -26.50 -8.25 -11.01
N PHE A 199 -27.03 -9.37 -11.51
CA PHE A 199 -27.43 -9.54 -12.91
C PHE A 199 -28.95 -9.42 -13.14
N ALA A 200 -29.74 -9.16 -12.09
CA ALA A 200 -31.18 -8.93 -12.25
C ALA A 200 -31.46 -7.52 -12.77
N ALA A 201 -32.60 -7.33 -13.45
CA ALA A 201 -33.03 -6.01 -13.91
C ALA A 201 -33.22 -5.02 -12.73
N ASN A 202 -33.60 -5.53 -11.56
CA ASN A 202 -33.62 -4.79 -10.30
C ASN A 202 -32.77 -5.52 -9.25
N PRO A 203 -31.46 -5.24 -9.16
CA PRO A 203 -30.54 -5.99 -8.31
C PRO A 203 -30.81 -5.90 -6.81
N PHE A 204 -31.49 -4.85 -6.35
CA PHE A 204 -31.73 -4.60 -4.91
C PHE A 204 -33.22 -4.46 -4.55
N GLY A 205 -34.12 -4.83 -5.48
CA GLY A 205 -35.56 -4.78 -5.27
C GLY A 205 -36.08 -3.35 -5.02
N SER A 206 -37.10 -3.23 -4.19
CA SER A 206 -37.70 -1.93 -3.80
C SER A 206 -36.92 -1.20 -2.71
N ARG A 207 -35.77 -1.72 -2.28
CA ARG A 207 -35.02 -1.14 -1.15
C ARG A 207 -34.31 0.14 -1.58
N PRO A 208 -34.28 1.16 -0.72
CA PRO A 208 -33.66 2.43 -1.05
C PRO A 208 -32.15 2.27 -1.25
N VAL A 209 -31.61 3.01 -2.21
CA VAL A 209 -30.17 3.17 -2.43
C VAL A 209 -29.80 4.65 -2.50
N TRP A 210 -28.55 4.94 -2.14
CA TRP A 210 -27.97 6.27 -2.21
C TRP A 210 -26.83 6.28 -3.22
N ILE A 211 -26.73 7.34 -4.02
CA ILE A 211 -25.66 7.55 -5.00
C ILE A 211 -24.76 8.67 -4.50
N GLY A 212 -23.46 8.39 -4.44
CA GLY A 212 -22.42 9.38 -4.21
C GLY A 212 -21.59 9.56 -5.48
N TYR A 213 -21.37 10.82 -5.88
CA TYR A 213 -20.69 11.13 -7.12
C TYR A 213 -19.65 12.24 -6.98
N ASP A 214 -18.45 11.98 -7.49
CA ASP A 214 -17.30 12.88 -7.55
C ASP A 214 -16.91 13.10 -9.03
N PRO A 215 -17.31 14.24 -9.64
CA PRO A 215 -17.07 14.52 -11.04
C PRO A 215 -15.60 14.85 -11.32
N SER A 216 -15.12 14.40 -12.48
CA SER A 216 -13.83 14.81 -13.04
C SER A 216 -13.97 15.11 -14.52
N HIS A 217 -13.22 16.11 -14.99
CA HIS A 217 -13.20 16.51 -16.40
C HIS A 217 -11.80 16.48 -17.03
N ARG A 218 -10.73 16.59 -16.23
CA ARG A 218 -9.34 16.68 -16.72
C ARG A 218 -8.43 15.72 -15.94
N GLY A 219 -7.71 14.87 -16.65
CA GLY A 219 -6.62 14.02 -16.12
C GLY A 219 -7.06 12.83 -15.27
N ASP A 220 -7.90 13.08 -14.26
CA ASP A 220 -8.34 12.11 -13.27
C ASP A 220 -9.68 11.43 -13.63
N SER A 221 -9.94 10.26 -13.07
CA SER A 221 -11.19 9.52 -13.27
C SER A 221 -12.29 10.02 -12.32
N ALA A 222 -13.49 10.26 -12.84
CA ALA A 222 -14.68 10.52 -12.04
C ALA A 222 -15.10 9.26 -11.29
N GLY A 223 -15.56 9.41 -10.05
CA GLY A 223 -15.97 8.30 -9.19
C GLY A 223 -17.46 8.31 -8.91
N CYS A 224 -18.15 7.19 -9.16
CA CYS A 224 -19.56 7.01 -8.81
C CYS A 224 -19.73 5.74 -7.96
N VAL A 225 -20.49 5.83 -6.86
CA VAL A 225 -20.74 4.70 -5.97
C VAL A 225 -22.23 4.60 -5.67
N VAL A 226 -22.78 3.38 -5.77
CA VAL A 226 -24.13 3.05 -5.33
C VAL A 226 -24.04 2.35 -3.98
N LEU A 227 -24.74 2.90 -2.99
CA LEU A 227 -24.69 2.48 -1.59
C LEU A 227 -26.06 2.01 -1.12
N ALA A 228 -26.10 0.94 -0.35
CA ALA A 228 -27.25 0.58 0.47
C ALA A 228 -27.11 1.22 1.86
N PRO A 229 -27.98 2.16 2.26
CA PRO A 229 -28.00 2.71 3.60
C PRO A 229 -28.41 1.63 4.63
N PRO A 230 -28.01 1.78 5.89
CA PRO A 230 -28.45 0.89 6.96
C PRO A 230 -29.93 1.09 7.28
N VAL A 231 -30.62 0.00 7.62
CA VAL A 231 -32.04 0.03 8.00
C VAL A 231 -32.24 0.56 9.43
N VAL A 232 -31.18 0.53 10.25
CA VAL A 232 -31.18 0.99 11.64
C VAL A 232 -30.08 2.04 11.85
N ALA A 233 -30.35 3.02 12.72
CA ALA A 233 -29.35 4.02 13.10
C ALA A 233 -28.09 3.35 13.65
N GLY A 234 -26.91 3.82 13.23
CA GLY A 234 -25.61 3.22 13.59
C GLY A 234 -25.27 1.93 12.83
N GLY A 235 -26.12 1.48 11.89
CA GLY A 235 -25.83 0.32 11.05
C GLY A 235 -24.76 0.57 9.98
N LYS A 236 -24.36 -0.52 9.29
CA LYS A 236 -23.31 -0.48 8.26
C LYS A 236 -23.88 -0.09 6.88
N PHE A 237 -23.21 0.87 6.24
CA PHE A 237 -23.36 1.11 4.80
C PHE A 237 -22.72 -0.03 4.00
N ARG A 238 -23.26 -0.33 2.82
CA ARG A 238 -22.72 -1.36 1.92
C ARG A 238 -22.62 -0.81 0.51
N ILE A 239 -21.50 -1.05 -0.15
CA ILE A 239 -21.32 -0.70 -1.56
C ILE A 239 -21.96 -1.79 -2.41
N LEU A 240 -22.90 -1.39 -3.29
CA LEU A 240 -23.54 -2.27 -4.27
C LEU A 240 -22.77 -2.26 -5.59
N GLU A 241 -22.43 -1.06 -6.08
CA GLU A 241 -21.66 -0.87 -7.31
C GLU A 241 -20.67 0.28 -7.19
N ARG A 242 -19.58 0.19 -7.96
CA ARG A 242 -18.56 1.22 -8.10
C ARG A 242 -18.26 1.43 -9.58
N HIS A 243 -18.18 2.67 -10.00
CA HIS A 243 -17.85 3.06 -11.37
C HIS A 243 -16.71 4.07 -11.35
N GLN A 244 -15.77 3.91 -12.28
CA GLN A 244 -14.72 4.89 -12.54
C GLN A 244 -14.79 5.27 -14.01
N TRP A 245 -15.08 6.54 -14.28
CA TRP A 245 -15.25 7.06 -15.62
C TRP A 245 -14.10 8.01 -15.97
N LYS A 246 -13.33 7.68 -16.99
CA LYS A 246 -12.18 8.47 -17.43
C LYS A 246 -12.46 9.09 -18.79
N GLY A 247 -12.22 10.40 -18.92
CA GLY A 247 -12.34 11.11 -20.21
C GLY A 247 -13.78 11.27 -20.72
N MET A 248 -14.79 11.04 -19.90
CA MET A 248 -16.19 11.30 -20.27
C MET A 248 -16.51 12.78 -20.11
N ASP A 249 -17.31 13.33 -21.02
CA ASP A 249 -17.89 14.66 -20.83
C ASP A 249 -19.00 14.63 -19.76
N PHE A 250 -19.42 15.82 -19.31
CA PHE A 250 -20.41 15.92 -18.24
C PHE A 250 -21.78 15.35 -18.62
N ALA A 251 -22.16 15.42 -19.90
CA ALA A 251 -23.40 14.85 -20.40
C ALA A 251 -23.42 13.32 -20.29
N THR A 252 -22.33 12.66 -20.71
CA THR A 252 -22.17 11.20 -20.61
C THR A 252 -22.13 10.75 -19.16
N GLN A 253 -21.51 11.54 -18.27
CA GLN A 253 -21.50 11.28 -16.84
C GLN A 253 -22.92 11.35 -16.25
N ALA A 254 -23.67 12.40 -16.57
CA ALA A 254 -25.06 12.57 -16.12
C ALA A 254 -25.98 11.45 -16.63
N GLU A 255 -25.85 11.06 -17.90
CA GLU A 255 -26.63 9.95 -18.47
C GLU A 255 -26.28 8.60 -17.83
N SER A 256 -25.02 8.41 -17.43
CA SER A 256 -24.62 7.21 -16.67
C SER A 256 -25.25 7.18 -15.28
N ILE A 257 -25.41 8.34 -14.62
CA ILE A 257 -26.15 8.45 -13.35
C ILE A 257 -27.65 8.18 -13.58
N ARG A 258 -28.23 8.68 -14.67
CA ARG A 258 -29.63 8.42 -15.03
C ARG A 258 -29.92 6.93 -15.15
N LYS A 259 -29.07 6.17 -15.83
CA LYS A 259 -29.20 4.69 -15.92
C LYS A 259 -29.21 4.01 -14.55
N LEU A 260 -28.47 4.56 -13.57
CA LEU A 260 -28.50 4.04 -12.20
C LEU A 260 -29.83 4.37 -11.49
N THR A 261 -30.45 5.50 -11.78
CA THR A 261 -31.78 5.85 -11.26
C THR A 261 -32.90 4.98 -11.84
N GLU A 262 -32.72 4.45 -13.05
CA GLU A 262 -33.65 3.50 -13.67
C GLU A 262 -33.45 2.08 -13.13
N LYS A 263 -32.20 1.73 -12.78
CA LYS A 263 -31.82 0.40 -12.27
C LYS A 263 -32.13 0.19 -10.79
N TYR A 264 -32.16 1.24 -9.98
CA TYR A 264 -32.34 1.15 -8.53
C TYR A 264 -33.44 2.10 -8.02
N ASN A 265 -34.05 1.75 -6.89
CA ASN A 265 -34.88 2.68 -6.14
C ASN A 265 -34.01 3.72 -5.41
N VAL A 266 -33.61 4.77 -6.12
CA VAL A 266 -32.72 5.81 -5.59
C VAL A 266 -33.50 6.79 -4.72
N GLU A 267 -33.11 6.91 -3.46
CA GLU A 267 -33.69 7.85 -2.49
C GLU A 267 -32.86 9.13 -2.35
N TYR A 268 -31.55 9.02 -2.55
CA TYR A 268 -30.62 10.13 -2.35
C TYR A 268 -29.53 10.13 -3.42
N ILE A 269 -29.23 11.30 -3.97
CA ILE A 269 -28.08 11.54 -4.84
C ILE A 269 -27.30 12.73 -4.26
N GLY A 270 -26.05 12.49 -3.89
CA GLY A 270 -25.10 13.53 -3.48
C GLY A 270 -24.00 13.69 -4.52
N ILE A 271 -23.85 14.90 -5.05
CA ILE A 271 -22.85 15.24 -6.08
C ILE A 271 -21.89 16.27 -5.50
N ASP A 272 -20.59 16.02 -5.58
CA ASP A 272 -19.60 17.07 -5.32
C ASP A 272 -19.73 18.15 -6.39
N ALA A 273 -20.19 19.33 -5.97
CA ALA A 273 -20.35 20.50 -6.82
C ALA A 273 -19.23 21.53 -6.61
N THR A 274 -18.10 21.11 -6.05
CA THR A 274 -16.93 21.97 -5.87
C THR A 274 -16.28 22.24 -7.22
N GLY A 275 -16.25 23.50 -7.65
CA GLY A 275 -15.65 23.92 -8.91
C GLY A 275 -16.39 23.38 -10.15
N LEU A 276 -15.75 22.47 -10.90
CA LEU A 276 -16.26 21.93 -12.16
C LEU A 276 -17.50 21.03 -11.99
N GLY A 277 -17.74 20.51 -10.78
CA GLY A 277 -18.86 19.61 -10.49
C GLY A 277 -20.26 20.25 -10.59
N VAL A 278 -20.34 21.58 -10.62
CA VAL A 278 -21.60 22.32 -10.83
C VAL A 278 -22.26 21.94 -12.17
N GLY A 279 -21.46 21.68 -13.21
CA GLY A 279 -21.96 21.33 -14.53
C GLY A 279 -22.73 20.01 -14.53
N VAL A 280 -22.17 18.97 -13.91
CA VAL A 280 -22.87 17.67 -13.81
C VAL A 280 -24.07 17.76 -12.88
N PHE A 281 -23.98 18.50 -11.77
CA PHE A 281 -25.09 18.68 -10.84
C PHE A 281 -26.33 19.31 -11.52
N GLN A 282 -26.14 20.33 -12.36
CA GLN A 282 -27.24 20.95 -13.11
C GLN A 282 -27.92 19.95 -14.06
N LEU A 283 -27.13 19.15 -14.78
CA LEU A 283 -27.64 18.13 -15.69
C LEU A 283 -28.42 17.05 -14.92
N VAL A 284 -27.91 16.60 -13.77
CA VAL A 284 -28.60 15.59 -12.96
C VAL A 284 -29.88 16.13 -12.34
N ARG A 285 -29.91 17.39 -11.87
CA ARG A 285 -31.13 18.01 -11.34
C ARG A 285 -32.26 18.11 -12.36
N SER A 286 -31.94 18.16 -13.66
CA SER A 286 -32.97 18.23 -14.70
C SER A 286 -33.88 16.99 -14.73
N PHE A 287 -33.33 15.80 -14.46
CA PHE A 287 -34.09 14.54 -14.44
C PHE A 287 -34.31 13.98 -13.03
N TYR A 288 -33.51 14.40 -12.05
CA TYR A 288 -33.67 14.01 -10.64
C TYR A 288 -33.63 15.26 -9.74
N PRO A 289 -34.75 16.00 -9.59
CA PRO A 289 -34.78 17.29 -8.91
C PRO A 289 -34.36 17.26 -7.44
N ALA A 290 -34.43 16.09 -6.79
CA ALA A 290 -34.07 15.86 -5.39
C ALA A 290 -32.56 15.67 -5.15
N ALA A 291 -31.73 15.69 -6.20
CA ALA A 291 -30.27 15.61 -6.06
C ALA A 291 -29.73 16.79 -5.23
N ARG A 292 -28.75 16.52 -4.36
CA ARG A 292 -28.13 17.51 -3.47
C ARG A 292 -26.69 17.79 -3.87
N ASP A 293 -26.33 19.08 -3.88
CA ASP A 293 -24.95 19.49 -4.03
C ASP A 293 -24.20 19.39 -2.70
N ILE A 294 -22.98 18.88 -2.76
CA ILE A 294 -22.04 18.84 -1.65
C ILE A 294 -20.91 19.80 -2.02
N ARG A 295 -20.64 20.78 -1.15
CA ARG A 295 -19.56 21.75 -1.35
C ARG A 295 -18.53 21.60 -0.25
N TYR A 296 -17.31 21.27 -0.62
CA TYR A 296 -16.22 21.18 0.33
C TYR A 296 -15.53 22.54 0.44
N THR A 297 -15.53 23.11 1.64
CA THR A 297 -14.72 24.28 1.97
C THR A 297 -13.43 23.80 2.62
N ARG A 298 -12.29 24.40 2.23
CA ARG A 298 -11.03 24.17 2.94
C ARG A 298 -11.15 24.85 4.31
N LYS A 299 -10.96 24.10 5.39
CA LYS A 299 -10.59 24.64 6.70
C LYS A 299 -9.08 24.67 6.81
#